data_AF-A0A511AVV0-F1
#
_entry.id   AF-A0A511AVV0-F1
#
_cell.length_a   1.000
_cell.length_b   1.000
_cell.length_c   1.000
_cell.angle_alpha   90.00
_cell.angle_beta   90.00
_cell.angle_gamma   90.00
#
_symmetry.space_group_name_H-M   'P 1'
#
loop_
_entity.id
_entity.type
_entity.pdbx_description
1 polymer ?
#
loop_
_entity_poly.entity_id
_entity_poly.type
_entity_poly.pdbx_seq_one_letter_code
_entity_poly.pdbx_strand_id
1 'polypeptide(L)'
;MAHRSLTDSYAVSSQISVEDVPVFKVAGYSGIICLRPDGEEPGQPLAQEIANAAQAEGIDFAYIPVRSGTLPDDAQVREMRLALDRMHGSVLGYCRSGTRAAQIWALAKAGVRPAEELLEIGHQAGVDLTVLGERLTVQPSTRHDNSTGSRFFQVVIVGGGAGGLSVASSLLKRDPSLSIAVVEPSEEHFYQPGWTLVGAGIFKPEQTLRAEANLMPKDVTWLRNHVTSFAPDAHEVSLDDGAVLSYGALVVATGIALDWSAIPGLEETLGQNGVTSNYRYDLAPYTWKLVSKMKSGTAIFTQPPMPIKCAGAPQKAMYLSCDKWRKRGALDRISVEFNTATPSLFGVKEFVPALMEYVRKYGAELKLGSKLVAVDGSNRIASFDYQDGDRTIRVERKFDMLHVVPPQKAPKVVRESALAGPDGFVAVNPETLQHVQYPEVFAVGDVAGTSNAKTAAAARVQAPVVAVNVLAALRHEPPVAGYDGYGACPLTVENGRIVLAEFSYGGKLAPTMPLWLMRGTRPTRLAWWLKKYIMPVLYWHGMLKGRELFVRPRPLSSSRKDG
;
A
#
# COMPACT_ATOMS: atom_id res chain seq x y z
N MET A 1 -30.19 30.37 31.85
CA MET A 1 -29.97 30.81 30.44
C MET A 1 -30.65 29.86 29.48
N ALA A 2 -31.21 30.39 28.40
CA ALA A 2 -31.77 29.58 27.33
C ALA A 2 -30.67 29.26 26.30
N HIS A 3 -30.20 28.01 26.27
CA HIS A 3 -29.45 27.45 25.15
C HIS A 3 -30.39 26.58 24.31
N ARG A 4 -30.08 26.43 23.03
CA ARG A 4 -30.89 25.70 22.06
C ARG A 4 -30.06 24.53 21.54
N SER A 5 -30.53 23.31 21.78
CA SER A 5 -29.83 22.11 21.32
C SER A 5 -30.06 21.93 19.82
N LEU A 6 -28.97 21.72 19.08
CA LEU A 6 -29.04 21.27 17.68
C LEU A 6 -28.99 19.74 17.61
N THR A 7 -28.19 19.11 18.48
CA THR A 7 -28.15 17.66 18.68
C THR A 7 -27.93 17.35 20.15
N ASP A 8 -28.01 16.07 20.54
CA ASP A 8 -27.69 15.61 21.90
C ASP A 8 -26.27 16.00 22.34
N SER A 9 -25.37 16.19 21.37
CA SER A 9 -23.95 16.50 21.58
C SER A 9 -23.54 17.93 21.22
N TYR A 10 -24.47 18.78 20.74
CA TYR A 10 -24.12 20.16 20.37
C TYR A 10 -25.27 21.14 20.59
N ALA A 11 -25.00 22.21 21.34
CA ALA A 11 -25.96 23.27 21.62
C ALA A 11 -25.40 24.64 21.28
N VAL A 12 -26.30 25.61 21.05
CA VAL A 12 -25.96 27.00 20.77
C VAL A 12 -26.59 27.97 21.76
N SER A 13 -25.85 29.01 22.11
CA SER A 13 -26.30 30.06 23.03
C SER A 13 -26.06 31.47 22.48
N SER A 14 -26.82 32.43 22.99
CA SER A 14 -26.44 33.84 22.97
C SER A 14 -25.17 34.06 23.82
N GLN A 15 -24.70 35.31 23.87
CA GLN A 15 -23.54 35.69 24.68
C GLN A 15 -23.62 35.08 26.08
N ILE A 16 -22.53 34.43 26.49
CA ILE A 16 -22.32 33.92 27.84
C ILE A 16 -21.37 34.83 28.61
N SER A 17 -21.44 34.77 29.93
CA SER A 17 -20.57 35.42 30.91
C SER A 17 -19.60 34.42 31.54
N VAL A 18 -18.64 34.92 32.32
CA VAL A 18 -17.65 34.07 33.02
C VAL A 18 -18.35 33.20 34.07
N GLU A 19 -19.39 33.75 34.71
CA GLU A 19 -20.19 33.12 35.76
C GLU A 19 -21.03 31.94 35.24
N ASP A 20 -21.21 31.85 33.93
CA ASP A 20 -22.01 30.82 33.28
C ASP A 20 -21.22 29.51 33.06
N VAL A 21 -19.90 29.58 33.03
CA VAL A 21 -19.02 28.45 32.70
C VAL A 21 -19.13 27.29 33.70
N PRO A 22 -19.14 27.51 35.03
CA PRO A 22 -19.36 26.43 35.99
C PRO A 22 -20.74 25.76 35.83
N VAL A 23 -21.75 26.51 35.42
CA VAL A 23 -23.10 25.97 35.15
C VAL A 23 -23.06 25.00 33.98
N PHE A 24 -22.30 25.30 32.93
CA PHE A 24 -22.12 24.38 31.79
C PHE A 24 -21.32 23.12 32.17
N LYS A 25 -20.35 23.23 33.07
CA LYS A 25 -19.66 22.05 33.61
C LYS A 25 -20.64 21.10 34.30
N VAL A 26 -21.48 21.63 35.19
CA VAL A 26 -22.50 20.86 35.91
C VAL A 26 -23.52 20.26 34.95
N ALA A 27 -23.86 20.96 33.87
CA ALA A 27 -24.74 20.48 32.81
C ALA A 27 -24.09 19.44 31.87
N GLY A 28 -22.82 19.07 32.08
CA GLY A 28 -22.15 18.00 31.34
C GLY A 28 -21.48 18.42 30.04
N TYR A 29 -21.30 19.72 29.80
CA TYR A 29 -20.54 20.20 28.64
C TYR A 29 -19.04 19.98 28.86
N SER A 30 -18.39 19.43 27.85
CA SER A 30 -16.94 19.19 27.84
C SER A 30 -16.17 20.18 26.97
N GLY A 31 -16.86 20.95 26.13
CA GLY A 31 -16.25 21.98 25.29
C GLY A 31 -17.09 23.23 25.10
N ILE A 32 -16.43 24.38 24.93
CA ILE A 32 -17.02 25.69 24.59
C ILE A 32 -16.32 26.24 23.35
N ILE A 33 -17.10 26.70 22.36
CA ILE A 33 -16.58 27.34 21.15
C ILE A 33 -17.12 28.76 21.05
N CYS A 34 -16.23 29.75 21.05
CA CYS A 34 -16.57 31.16 20.86
C CYS A 34 -16.44 31.55 19.39
N LEU A 35 -17.54 32.05 18.81
CA LEU A 35 -17.57 32.55 17.43
C LEU A 35 -17.78 34.06 17.34
N ARG A 36 -17.78 34.75 18.48
CA ARG A 36 -17.92 36.20 18.56
C ARG A 36 -16.52 36.83 18.59
N PRO A 37 -16.13 37.64 17.59
CA PRO A 37 -14.91 38.42 17.67
C PRO A 37 -14.88 39.32 18.92
N ASP A 38 -13.71 39.44 19.53
CA ASP A 38 -13.48 40.41 20.60
C ASP A 38 -13.72 41.85 20.11
N GLY A 39 -14.34 42.67 20.97
CA GLY A 39 -14.68 44.06 20.67
C GLY A 39 -15.88 44.26 19.73
N GLU A 40 -16.72 43.25 19.49
CA GLU A 40 -17.94 43.39 18.66
C GLU A 40 -18.99 44.33 19.30
N GLU A 41 -19.05 44.44 20.64
CA GLU A 41 -19.94 45.35 21.36
C GLU A 41 -19.30 45.85 22.68
N PRO A 42 -19.55 47.12 23.09
CA PRO A 42 -19.07 47.63 24.36
C PRO A 42 -19.56 46.78 25.55
N GLY A 43 -18.64 46.39 26.43
CA GLY A 43 -18.96 45.61 27.64
C GLY A 43 -19.14 44.11 27.42
N GLN A 44 -18.85 43.58 26.21
CA GLN A 44 -18.82 42.12 26.03
C GLN A 44 -17.62 41.50 26.77
N PRO A 45 -17.77 40.30 27.36
CA PRO A 45 -16.64 39.52 27.84
C PRO A 45 -15.68 39.18 26.70
N LEU A 46 -14.38 39.26 26.96
CA LEU A 46 -13.35 38.82 26.01
C LEU A 46 -13.35 37.29 25.92
N ALA A 47 -13.07 36.77 24.74
CA ALA A 47 -12.94 35.33 24.52
C ALA A 47 -11.91 34.70 25.47
N GLN A 48 -10.84 35.43 25.79
CA GLN A 48 -9.82 34.97 26.74
C GLN A 48 -10.34 34.85 28.18
N GLU A 49 -11.28 35.70 28.60
CA GLU A 49 -11.87 35.62 29.95
C GLU A 49 -12.73 34.36 30.10
N ILE A 50 -13.51 34.04 29.06
CA ILE A 50 -14.28 32.79 28.99
C ILE A 50 -13.35 31.57 28.88
N ALA A 51 -12.26 31.67 28.11
CA ALA A 51 -11.27 30.61 27.98
C ALA A 51 -10.63 30.26 29.33
N ASN A 52 -10.26 31.28 30.10
CA ASN A 52 -9.66 31.11 31.44
C ASN A 52 -10.65 30.42 32.39
N ALA A 53 -11.92 30.83 32.36
CA ALA A 53 -12.98 30.21 33.16
C ALA A 53 -13.23 28.74 32.73
N ALA A 54 -13.23 28.46 31.42
CA ALA A 54 -13.37 27.11 30.89
C ALA A 54 -12.21 26.21 31.33
N GLN A 55 -10.99 26.73 31.26
CA GLN A 55 -9.80 26.02 31.73
C GLN A 55 -9.85 25.72 33.23
N ALA A 56 -10.33 26.66 34.06
CA ALA A 56 -10.48 26.46 35.51
C ALA A 56 -11.46 25.31 35.84
N GLU A 57 -12.49 25.13 35.02
CA GLU A 57 -13.49 24.07 35.15
C GLU A 57 -13.14 22.78 34.38
N GLY A 58 -11.97 22.73 33.73
CA GLY A 58 -11.54 21.62 32.88
C GLY A 58 -12.50 21.38 31.71
N ILE A 59 -12.94 22.45 31.05
CA ILE A 59 -13.72 22.47 29.82
C ILE A 59 -12.79 22.94 28.69
N ASP A 60 -12.77 22.22 27.58
CA ASP A 60 -11.98 22.61 26.42
C ASP A 60 -12.53 23.90 25.79
N PHE A 61 -11.66 24.78 25.31
CA PHE A 61 -12.06 26.03 24.67
C PHE A 61 -11.50 26.15 23.24
N ALA A 62 -12.30 26.69 22.32
CA ALA A 62 -11.85 27.10 21.00
C ALA A 62 -12.40 28.48 20.63
N TYR A 63 -11.58 29.28 19.96
CA TYR A 63 -11.94 30.61 19.46
C TYR A 63 -11.89 30.60 17.94
N ILE A 64 -13.06 30.70 17.30
CA ILE A 64 -13.24 30.65 15.85
C ILE A 64 -14.10 31.85 15.43
N PRO A 65 -13.55 33.08 15.49
CA PRO A 65 -14.33 34.31 15.36
C PRO A 65 -14.88 34.48 13.95
N VAL A 66 -16.21 34.55 13.81
CA VAL A 66 -16.89 34.84 12.55
C VAL A 66 -17.41 36.28 12.59
N ARG A 67 -17.02 37.12 11.63
CA ARG A 67 -17.43 38.53 11.60
C ARG A 67 -18.96 38.66 11.46
N SER A 68 -19.53 39.71 12.06
CA SER A 68 -20.96 39.98 11.94
C SER A 68 -21.32 40.25 10.47
N GLY A 69 -22.43 39.68 10.00
CA GLY A 69 -22.91 39.83 8.62
C GLY A 69 -22.20 38.96 7.58
N THR A 70 -21.18 38.18 7.96
CA THR A 70 -20.49 37.24 7.05
C THR A 70 -20.85 35.79 7.38
N LEU A 71 -20.93 34.93 6.36
CA LEU A 71 -21.00 33.48 6.56
C LEU A 71 -19.60 32.93 6.92
N PRO A 72 -19.51 31.81 7.67
CA PRO A 72 -18.23 31.19 7.97
C PRO A 72 -17.49 30.77 6.70
N ASP A 73 -16.20 31.08 6.60
CA ASP A 73 -15.34 30.63 5.49
C ASP A 73 -14.87 29.18 5.69
N ASP A 74 -14.23 28.61 4.68
CA ASP A 74 -13.82 27.20 4.71
C ASP A 74 -12.68 26.93 5.71
N ALA A 75 -11.88 27.93 6.08
CA ALA A 75 -10.86 27.77 7.11
C ALA A 75 -11.50 27.66 8.50
N GLN A 76 -12.47 28.53 8.79
CA GLN A 76 -13.26 28.48 10.02
C GLN A 76 -14.04 27.17 10.12
N VAL A 77 -14.63 26.68 9.02
CA VAL A 77 -15.33 25.38 9.00
C VAL A 77 -14.36 24.22 9.30
N ARG A 78 -13.11 24.28 8.82
CA ARG A 78 -12.08 23.29 9.17
C ARG A 78 -11.70 23.36 10.64
N GLU A 79 -11.47 24.56 11.18
CA GLU A 79 -11.19 24.77 12.61
C GLU A 79 -12.33 24.24 13.48
N MET A 80 -13.57 24.42 13.03
CA MET A 80 -14.75 23.90 13.71
C MET A 80 -14.75 22.37 13.76
N ARG A 81 -14.38 21.68 12.66
CA ARG A 81 -14.27 20.22 12.64
C ARG A 81 -13.20 19.74 13.62
N LEU A 82 -12.01 20.36 13.59
CA LEU A 82 -10.91 20.03 14.50
C LEU A 82 -11.29 20.26 15.97
N ALA A 83 -12.01 21.34 16.28
CA ALA A 83 -12.49 21.61 17.62
C ALA A 83 -13.49 20.55 18.09
N LEU A 84 -14.46 20.17 17.25
CA LEU A 84 -15.44 19.13 17.57
C LEU A 84 -14.81 17.73 17.72
N ASP A 85 -13.77 17.42 16.97
CA ASP A 85 -13.09 16.12 17.05
C ASP A 85 -12.24 16.00 18.34
N ARG A 86 -11.66 17.12 18.78
CA ARG A 86 -10.89 17.21 20.04
C ARG A 86 -11.78 17.18 21.28
N MET A 87 -12.93 17.87 21.23
CA MET A 87 -13.83 18.03 22.38
C MET A 87 -14.70 16.78 22.56
N HIS A 88 -14.28 15.86 23.42
CA HIS A 88 -15.01 14.62 23.70
C HIS A 88 -16.21 14.87 24.63
N GLY A 89 -17.43 14.94 24.09
CA GLY A 89 -18.68 15.11 24.86
C GLY A 89 -19.58 16.22 24.28
N SER A 90 -20.48 16.76 25.10
CA SER A 90 -21.40 17.82 24.64
C SER A 90 -20.66 19.15 24.53
N VAL A 91 -20.83 19.83 23.40
CA VAL A 91 -20.16 21.10 23.09
C VAL A 91 -21.17 22.24 23.00
N LEU A 92 -20.82 23.39 23.59
CA LEU A 92 -21.58 24.62 23.52
C LEU A 92 -20.90 25.62 22.58
N GLY A 93 -21.55 25.97 21.47
CA GLY A 93 -21.13 27.09 20.63
C GLY A 93 -21.88 28.38 20.99
N TYR A 94 -21.18 29.52 21.11
CA TYR A 94 -21.86 30.80 21.33
C TYR A 94 -21.35 31.91 20.41
N CYS A 95 -22.25 32.84 20.12
CA CYS A 95 -21.90 34.13 19.54
C CYS A 95 -22.86 35.19 20.13
N ARG A 96 -23.11 36.32 19.47
CA ARG A 96 -24.12 37.28 19.94
C ARG A 96 -25.51 36.65 20.14
N SER A 97 -26.04 35.95 19.11
CA SER A 97 -27.36 35.32 19.11
C SER A 97 -27.35 33.78 19.04
N GLY A 98 -26.18 33.15 18.92
CA GLY A 98 -26.02 31.71 18.61
C GLY A 98 -26.13 31.34 17.12
N THR A 99 -26.52 32.28 16.24
CA THR A 99 -26.71 32.01 14.81
C THR A 99 -25.41 31.57 14.11
N ARG A 100 -24.29 32.25 14.36
CA ARG A 100 -22.97 31.88 13.78
C ARG A 100 -22.55 30.48 14.24
N ALA A 101 -22.79 30.18 15.51
CA ALA A 101 -22.48 28.88 16.11
C ALA A 101 -23.23 27.73 15.45
N ALA A 102 -24.49 27.96 15.09
CA ALA A 102 -25.31 26.99 14.35
C ALA A 102 -24.89 26.88 12.88
N GLN A 103 -24.59 28.00 12.22
CA GLN A 103 -24.19 28.03 10.82
C GLN A 103 -22.88 27.28 10.58
N ILE A 104 -21.84 27.56 11.37
CA ILE A 104 -20.55 26.87 11.21
C ILE A 104 -20.65 25.38 11.54
N TRP A 105 -21.49 25.02 12.53
CA TRP A 105 -21.71 23.63 12.90
C TRP A 105 -22.40 22.88 11.76
N ALA A 106 -23.43 23.48 11.15
CA ALA A 106 -24.12 22.89 10.02
C ALA A 106 -23.17 22.69 8.83
N LEU A 107 -22.29 23.67 8.54
CA LEU A 107 -21.24 23.53 7.52
C LEU A 107 -20.19 22.47 7.90
N ALA A 108 -19.84 22.34 9.17
CA ALA A 108 -18.91 21.32 9.65
C ALA A 108 -19.49 19.90 9.51
N LYS A 109 -20.83 19.75 9.63
CA LYS A 109 -21.57 18.49 9.45
C LYS A 109 -22.12 18.27 8.04
N ALA A 110 -22.03 19.27 7.16
CA ALA A 110 -22.39 19.13 5.75
C ALA A 110 -21.58 18.00 5.11
N GLY A 111 -22.27 17.12 4.37
CA GLY A 111 -21.69 15.93 3.76
C GLY A 111 -21.54 14.71 4.70
N VAL A 112 -21.69 14.89 6.01
CA VAL A 112 -21.85 13.79 7.00
C VAL A 112 -23.33 13.54 7.27
N ARG A 113 -24.13 14.61 7.33
CA ARG A 113 -25.59 14.57 7.40
C ARG A 113 -26.20 15.14 6.10
N PRO A 114 -27.34 14.61 5.64
CA PRO A 114 -28.08 15.19 4.52
C PRO A 114 -28.43 16.67 4.77
N ALA A 115 -28.41 17.48 3.71
CA ALA A 115 -28.72 18.91 3.80
C ALA A 115 -30.12 19.18 4.38
N GLU A 116 -31.12 18.38 3.98
CA GLU A 116 -32.50 18.45 4.49
C GLU A 116 -32.56 18.23 6.00
N GLU A 117 -31.78 17.27 6.53
CA GLU A 117 -31.69 17.00 7.97
C GLU A 117 -31.08 18.19 8.72
N LEU A 118 -30.02 18.80 8.16
CA LEU A 118 -29.39 19.97 8.76
C LEU A 118 -30.32 21.17 8.79
N LEU A 119 -31.09 21.40 7.72
CA LEU A 119 -32.10 22.45 7.67
C LEU A 119 -33.20 22.25 8.71
N GLU A 120 -33.68 21.01 8.88
CA GLU A 120 -34.69 20.67 9.89
C GLU A 120 -34.16 20.89 11.31
N ILE A 121 -32.92 20.47 11.59
CA ILE A 121 -32.26 20.71 12.89
C ILE A 121 -32.16 22.21 13.19
N GLY A 122 -31.77 23.02 12.19
CA GLY A 122 -31.74 24.48 12.33
C GLY A 122 -33.11 25.05 12.64
N HIS A 123 -34.14 24.61 11.90
CA HIS A 123 -35.52 25.06 12.09
C HIS A 123 -36.04 24.76 13.50
N GLN A 124 -35.83 23.54 14.00
CA GLN A 124 -36.22 23.12 15.36
C GLN A 124 -35.51 23.93 16.45
N ALA A 125 -34.26 24.32 16.22
CA ALA A 125 -33.51 25.20 17.12
C ALA A 125 -33.76 26.70 16.90
N GLY A 126 -34.70 27.08 16.03
CA GLY A 126 -35.03 28.48 15.73
C GLY A 126 -33.88 29.25 15.08
N VAL A 127 -33.10 28.60 14.21
CA VAL A 127 -32.03 29.22 13.41
C VAL A 127 -32.26 28.95 11.93
N ASP A 128 -32.32 30.02 11.12
CA ASP A 128 -32.40 29.90 9.68
C ASP A 128 -31.04 29.50 9.09
N LEU A 129 -30.96 28.26 8.59
CA LEU A 129 -29.80 27.71 7.90
C LEU A 129 -29.96 27.72 6.37
N THR A 130 -31.10 28.17 5.83
CA THR A 130 -31.32 28.22 4.38
C THR A 130 -30.35 29.18 3.68
N VAL A 131 -29.85 30.19 4.41
CA VAL A 131 -28.81 31.13 3.98
C VAL A 131 -27.49 30.45 3.58
N LEU A 132 -27.26 29.19 3.99
CA LEU A 132 -26.08 28.42 3.61
C LEU A 132 -26.19 27.81 2.20
N GLY A 133 -27.40 27.74 1.65
CA GLY A 133 -27.67 27.31 0.27
C GLY A 133 -26.95 26.03 -0.13
N GLU A 134 -26.31 26.05 -1.30
CA GLU A 134 -25.60 24.89 -1.87
C GLU A 134 -24.46 24.39 -0.97
N ARG A 135 -23.91 25.19 -0.05
CA ARG A 135 -22.81 24.78 0.84
C ARG A 135 -23.21 23.67 1.81
N LEU A 136 -24.51 23.43 2.04
CA LEU A 136 -25.01 22.28 2.81
C LEU A 136 -25.10 21.00 1.97
N THR A 137 -25.21 21.12 0.66
CA THR A 137 -25.36 20.00 -0.29
C THR A 137 -24.04 19.48 -0.85
N VAL A 138 -22.94 20.21 -0.62
CA VAL A 138 -21.59 19.76 -0.97
C VAL A 138 -21.27 18.52 -0.11
N GLN A 139 -21.29 17.33 -0.73
CA GLN A 139 -20.65 16.13 -0.17
C GLN A 139 -19.22 16.49 0.25
N PRO A 140 -18.60 15.82 1.26
CA PRO A 140 -17.19 16.03 1.54
C PRO A 140 -16.46 15.77 0.23
N SER A 141 -15.99 16.85 -0.37
CA SER A 141 -15.57 16.78 -1.75
C SER A 141 -14.30 15.93 -1.78
N THR A 142 -14.38 14.75 -2.39
CA THR A 142 -13.23 14.11 -3.05
C THR A 142 -12.81 14.90 -4.29
N ARG A 143 -12.86 16.23 -4.22
CA ARG A 143 -12.39 17.12 -5.29
C ARG A 143 -10.97 17.54 -4.93
N HIS A 144 -10.11 17.33 -5.92
CA HIS A 144 -8.81 17.94 -6.08
C HIS A 144 -8.80 19.33 -5.46
N ASP A 145 -7.99 19.46 -4.42
CA ASP A 145 -7.62 20.75 -3.89
C ASP A 145 -6.67 21.37 -4.91
N ASN A 146 -7.23 22.20 -5.80
CA ASN A 146 -6.44 23.12 -6.61
C ASN A 146 -5.91 24.30 -5.77
N SER A 147 -5.78 24.17 -4.44
CA SER A 147 -4.83 25.00 -3.73
C SER A 147 -3.43 24.58 -4.17
N THR A 148 -2.75 25.51 -4.83
CA THR A 148 -1.30 25.49 -5.08
C THR A 148 -0.51 25.66 -3.78
N GLY A 149 -0.93 24.99 -2.70
CA GLY A 149 -0.38 25.08 -1.35
C GLY A 149 0.02 23.70 -0.83
N SER A 150 1.19 23.64 -0.19
CA SER A 150 1.73 22.42 0.42
C SER A 150 0.78 21.89 1.51
N ARG A 151 0.35 20.63 1.40
CA ARG A 151 -0.43 19.93 2.42
C ARG A 151 0.49 19.05 3.27
N PHE A 152 0.48 19.27 4.59
CA PHE A 152 1.31 18.50 5.51
C PHE A 152 0.60 17.24 6.02
N PHE A 153 1.32 16.11 6.04
CA PHE A 153 0.93 14.88 6.73
C PHE A 153 2.07 14.42 7.64
N GLN A 154 1.76 13.78 8.78
CA GLN A 154 2.82 13.19 9.60
C GLN A 154 3.52 12.06 8.83
N VAL A 155 2.76 11.26 8.08
CA VAL A 155 3.32 10.22 7.21
C VAL A 155 2.72 10.30 5.81
N VAL A 156 3.57 10.37 4.80
CA VAL A 156 3.18 10.16 3.39
C VAL A 156 3.66 8.78 2.95
N ILE A 157 2.77 7.97 2.40
CA ILE A 157 3.05 6.65 1.85
C ILE A 157 2.80 6.70 0.35
N VAL A 158 3.82 6.40 -0.45
CA VAL A 158 3.73 6.42 -1.91
C VAL A 158 3.58 4.99 -2.43
N GLY A 159 2.37 4.66 -2.89
CA GLY A 159 1.95 3.33 -3.37
C GLY A 159 1.02 2.61 -2.39
N GLY A 160 -0.18 2.27 -2.85
CA GLY A 160 -1.23 1.51 -2.14
C GLY A 160 -1.15 0.00 -2.38
N GLY A 161 0.03 -0.49 -2.74
CA GLY A 161 0.26 -1.92 -2.92
C GLY A 161 0.32 -2.71 -1.60
N ALA A 162 0.73 -3.98 -1.71
CA ALA A 162 0.90 -4.86 -0.56
C ALA A 162 1.74 -4.25 0.58
N GLY A 163 2.84 -3.57 0.24
CA GLY A 163 3.72 -2.91 1.21
C GLY A 163 3.06 -1.69 1.86
N GLY A 164 2.57 -0.76 1.06
CA GLY A 164 2.05 0.53 1.55
C GLY A 164 0.84 0.39 2.45
N LEU A 165 -0.19 -0.37 2.05
CA LEU A 165 -1.37 -0.60 2.90
C LEU A 165 -1.02 -1.36 4.19
N SER A 166 -0.04 -2.27 4.13
CA SER A 166 0.43 -2.98 5.33
C SER A 166 1.14 -2.04 6.29
N VAL A 167 1.98 -1.11 5.80
CA VAL A 167 2.62 -0.09 6.64
C VAL A 167 1.58 0.86 7.22
N ALA A 168 0.66 1.38 6.41
CA ALA A 168 -0.42 2.26 6.87
C ALA A 168 -1.22 1.63 8.01
N SER A 169 -1.65 0.37 7.83
CA SER A 169 -2.39 -0.37 8.86
C SER A 169 -1.55 -0.68 10.09
N SER A 170 -0.25 -0.94 9.92
CA SER A 170 0.69 -1.23 11.01
C SER A 170 1.00 0.01 11.84
N LEU A 171 1.07 1.19 11.21
CA LEU A 171 1.17 2.50 11.84
C LEU A 171 -0.08 2.82 12.66
N LEU A 172 -1.27 2.80 12.05
CA LEU A 172 -2.54 3.08 12.76
C LEU A 172 -2.82 2.13 13.93
N LYS A 173 -2.36 0.88 13.83
CA LYS A 173 -2.44 -0.08 14.94
C LYS A 173 -1.61 0.37 16.16
N ARG A 174 -0.48 1.05 15.95
CA ARG A 174 0.44 1.51 17.00
C ARG A 174 0.08 2.89 17.50
N ASP A 175 -0.30 3.77 16.58
CA ASP A 175 -0.73 5.13 16.85
C ASP A 175 -1.90 5.49 15.91
N PRO A 176 -3.14 5.42 16.40
CA PRO A 176 -4.32 5.74 15.61
C PRO A 176 -4.51 7.25 15.41
N SER A 177 -3.72 8.11 16.08
CA SER A 177 -3.83 9.57 15.95
C SER A 177 -3.05 10.13 14.75
N LEU A 178 -2.26 9.29 14.07
CA LEU A 178 -1.41 9.72 12.96
C LEU A 178 -2.21 10.26 11.78
N SER A 179 -1.84 11.44 11.32
CA SER A 179 -2.23 11.94 10.01
C SER A 179 -1.42 11.26 8.90
N ILE A 180 -2.07 10.35 8.16
CA ILE A 180 -1.44 9.55 7.10
C ILE A 180 -2.10 9.83 5.74
N ALA A 181 -1.28 10.11 4.72
CA ALA A 181 -1.69 10.09 3.33
C ALA A 181 -1.14 8.85 2.61
N VAL A 182 -1.97 8.19 1.81
CA VAL A 182 -1.53 7.17 0.84
C VAL A 182 -1.78 7.71 -0.57
N VAL A 183 -0.72 7.86 -1.35
CA VAL A 183 -0.79 8.27 -2.76
C VAL A 183 -0.80 7.00 -3.62
N GLU A 184 -1.95 6.67 -4.21
CA GLU A 184 -2.16 5.49 -5.05
C GLU A 184 -3.16 5.82 -6.16
N PRO A 185 -2.76 5.77 -7.43
CA PRO A 185 -3.65 6.09 -8.55
C PRO A 185 -4.66 4.98 -8.87
N SER A 186 -4.34 3.71 -8.61
CA SER A 186 -5.17 2.56 -8.99
C SER A 186 -6.42 2.46 -8.12
N GLU A 187 -7.58 2.28 -8.75
CA GLU A 187 -8.83 1.92 -8.04
C GLU A 187 -8.91 0.42 -7.74
N GLU A 188 -7.95 -0.37 -8.25
CA GLU A 188 -7.91 -1.82 -8.18
C GLU A 188 -6.67 -2.31 -7.44
N HIS A 189 -6.87 -3.26 -6.53
CA HIS A 189 -5.82 -3.93 -5.78
C HIS A 189 -5.71 -5.40 -6.17
N PHE A 190 -4.47 -5.86 -6.41
CA PHE A 190 -4.22 -7.22 -6.84
C PHE A 190 -3.42 -8.06 -5.82
N TYR A 191 -3.94 -9.24 -5.48
CA TYR A 191 -3.17 -10.33 -4.89
C TYR A 191 -2.38 -11.08 -5.96
N GLN A 192 -1.29 -10.46 -6.43
CA GLN A 192 -0.46 -10.94 -7.53
C GLN A 192 0.11 -12.36 -7.35
N PRO A 193 0.46 -12.85 -6.13
CA PRO A 193 0.87 -14.25 -5.95
C PRO A 193 -0.18 -15.28 -6.43
N GLY A 194 -1.45 -14.87 -6.50
CA GLY A 194 -2.54 -15.68 -7.03
C GLY A 194 -2.50 -15.87 -8.55
N TRP A 195 -1.84 -15.00 -9.32
CA TRP A 195 -1.82 -15.05 -10.78
C TRP A 195 -1.15 -16.31 -11.34
N THR A 196 -0.18 -16.87 -10.62
CA THR A 196 0.37 -18.20 -10.96
C THR A 196 -0.70 -19.30 -10.90
N LEU A 197 -1.65 -19.22 -9.95
CA LEU A 197 -2.75 -20.18 -9.82
C LEU A 197 -3.86 -19.91 -10.83
N VAL A 198 -4.08 -18.65 -11.22
CA VAL A 198 -4.97 -18.28 -12.34
C VAL A 198 -4.44 -18.87 -13.65
N GLY A 199 -3.15 -18.68 -13.95
CA GLY A 199 -2.49 -19.25 -15.13
C GLY A 199 -2.48 -20.78 -15.21
N ALA A 200 -2.80 -21.44 -14.10
CA ALA A 200 -2.94 -22.89 -14.02
C ALA A 200 -4.40 -23.37 -13.89
N GLY A 201 -5.38 -22.47 -14.01
CA GLY A 201 -6.81 -22.79 -13.93
C GLY A 201 -7.28 -23.23 -12.54
N ILE A 202 -6.54 -22.89 -11.49
CA ILE A 202 -6.85 -23.25 -10.09
C ILE A 202 -7.64 -22.14 -9.40
N PHE A 203 -7.31 -20.88 -9.70
CA PHE A 203 -8.04 -19.69 -9.25
C PHE A 203 -8.75 -19.04 -10.44
N LYS A 204 -9.85 -18.33 -10.15
CA LYS A 204 -10.42 -17.35 -11.06
C LYS A 204 -9.78 -15.97 -10.84
N PRO A 205 -9.68 -15.11 -11.87
CA PRO A 205 -9.05 -13.79 -11.76
C PRO A 205 -9.66 -12.92 -10.65
N GLU A 206 -10.98 -12.96 -10.50
CA GLU A 206 -11.74 -12.13 -9.57
C GLU A 206 -11.39 -12.45 -8.10
N GLN A 207 -10.88 -13.64 -7.82
CA GLN A 207 -10.40 -14.00 -6.47
C GLN A 207 -9.13 -13.24 -6.08
N THR A 208 -8.45 -12.65 -7.05
CA THR A 208 -7.18 -11.93 -6.88
C THR A 208 -7.33 -10.41 -6.98
N LEU A 209 -8.55 -9.91 -7.22
CA LEU A 209 -8.86 -8.50 -7.40
C LEU A 209 -9.83 -8.02 -6.31
N ARG A 210 -9.61 -6.83 -5.76
CA ARG A 210 -10.56 -6.10 -4.93
C ARG A 210 -10.46 -4.61 -5.26
N ALA A 211 -11.55 -3.86 -5.07
CA ALA A 211 -11.48 -2.40 -5.12
C ALA A 211 -10.55 -1.87 -4.01
N GLU A 212 -9.63 -0.98 -4.36
CA GLU A 212 -8.65 -0.37 -3.47
C GLU A 212 -9.35 0.33 -2.29
N ALA A 213 -10.46 1.02 -2.56
CA ALA A 213 -11.31 1.69 -1.57
C ALA A 213 -11.74 0.76 -0.41
N ASN A 214 -12.01 -0.53 -0.70
CA ASN A 214 -12.46 -1.49 0.31
C ASN A 214 -11.31 -1.99 1.20
N LEU A 215 -10.07 -1.74 0.80
CA LEU A 215 -8.87 -2.18 1.49
C LEU A 215 -8.22 -1.05 2.28
N MET A 216 -8.32 0.18 1.79
CA MET A 216 -7.81 1.38 2.43
C MET A 216 -8.22 1.46 3.92
N PRO A 217 -7.28 1.70 4.84
CA PRO A 217 -7.63 1.97 6.24
C PRO A 217 -8.53 3.20 6.35
N LYS A 218 -9.51 3.17 7.26
CA LYS A 218 -10.55 4.21 7.36
C LYS A 218 -9.99 5.60 7.70
N ASP A 219 -8.93 5.64 8.50
CA ASP A 219 -8.35 6.88 9.03
C ASP A 219 -7.18 7.39 8.16
N VAL A 220 -7.01 6.84 6.96
CA VAL A 220 -6.01 7.30 5.97
C VAL A 220 -6.67 8.20 4.94
N THR A 221 -5.98 9.29 4.58
CA THR A 221 -6.34 10.10 3.40
C THR A 221 -5.80 9.42 2.14
N TRP A 222 -6.69 8.86 1.32
CA TRP A 222 -6.31 8.30 0.02
C TRP A 222 -6.30 9.40 -1.05
N LEU A 223 -5.11 9.64 -1.62
CA LEU A 223 -4.90 10.54 -2.74
C LEU A 223 -4.77 9.70 -4.02
N ARG A 224 -5.83 9.73 -4.84
CA ARG A 224 -5.90 9.04 -6.14
C ARG A 224 -5.10 9.75 -7.21
N ASN A 225 -3.79 9.70 -7.06
CA ASN A 225 -2.89 10.51 -7.85
C ASN A 225 -1.55 9.79 -8.07
N HIS A 226 -0.78 10.26 -9.05
CA HIS A 226 0.57 9.81 -9.30
C HIS A 226 1.57 10.75 -8.62
N VAL A 227 2.62 10.19 -8.05
CA VAL A 227 3.81 10.96 -7.66
C VAL A 227 4.67 11.23 -8.89
N THR A 228 5.09 12.47 -9.06
CA THR A 228 5.92 12.93 -10.18
C THR A 228 7.36 13.21 -9.78
N SER A 229 7.60 13.60 -8.52
CA SER A 229 8.95 13.83 -8.00
C SER A 229 9.04 13.67 -6.47
N PHE A 230 10.27 13.43 -6.00
CA PHE A 230 10.63 13.43 -4.58
C PHE A 230 11.65 14.53 -4.33
N ALA A 231 11.38 15.40 -3.33
CA ALA A 231 12.29 16.43 -2.86
C ALA A 231 12.62 16.16 -1.38
N PRO A 232 13.47 15.16 -1.08
CA PRO A 232 13.72 14.73 0.30
C PRO A 232 14.37 15.79 1.17
N ASP A 233 15.22 16.66 0.62
CA ASP A 233 15.83 17.78 1.36
C ASP A 233 14.79 18.82 1.83
N ALA A 234 13.67 18.94 1.11
CA ALA A 234 12.56 19.82 1.45
C ALA A 234 11.43 19.07 2.21
N HIS A 235 11.59 17.76 2.45
CA HIS A 235 10.53 16.90 2.97
C HIS A 235 9.23 16.95 2.15
N GLU A 236 9.35 16.95 0.82
CA GLU A 236 8.21 17.12 -0.10
C GLU A 236 8.09 16.02 -1.16
N VAL A 237 6.86 15.79 -1.60
CA VAL A 237 6.47 14.93 -2.73
C VAL A 237 5.55 15.71 -3.65
N SER A 238 5.88 15.77 -4.95
CA SER A 238 5.01 16.41 -5.95
C SER A 238 4.10 15.39 -6.62
N LEU A 239 2.87 15.82 -6.90
CA LEU A 239 1.85 15.01 -7.56
C LEU A 239 1.63 15.46 -9.03
N ASP A 240 0.90 14.66 -9.80
CA ASP A 240 0.65 14.90 -11.22
C ASP A 240 -0.32 16.06 -11.50
N ASP A 241 -1.18 16.39 -10.53
CA ASP A 241 -2.06 17.57 -10.58
C ASP A 241 -1.37 18.87 -10.13
N GLY A 242 -0.06 18.82 -9.85
CA GLY A 242 0.73 19.96 -9.38
C GLY A 242 0.64 20.21 -7.88
N ALA A 243 -0.14 19.43 -7.13
CA ALA A 243 -0.14 19.51 -5.67
C ALA A 243 1.20 19.04 -5.08
N VAL A 244 1.57 19.64 -3.95
CA VAL A 244 2.77 19.26 -3.19
C VAL A 244 2.35 18.81 -1.80
N LEU A 245 2.89 17.67 -1.37
CA LEU A 245 2.70 17.13 -0.03
C LEU A 245 3.98 17.28 0.76
N SER A 246 3.92 17.94 1.92
CA SER A 246 5.00 17.92 2.90
C SER A 246 4.79 16.79 3.92
N TYR A 247 5.87 16.26 4.48
CA TYR A 247 5.79 15.12 5.38
C TYR A 247 6.70 15.20 6.61
N GLY A 248 6.27 14.58 7.71
CA GLY A 248 7.16 14.24 8.83
C GLY A 248 8.01 13.00 8.54
N ALA A 249 7.43 12.01 7.87
CA ALA A 249 8.12 10.82 7.35
C ALA A 249 7.54 10.36 6.01
N LEU A 250 8.39 9.80 5.16
CA LEU A 250 8.04 9.28 3.83
C LEU A 250 8.28 7.77 3.77
N VAL A 251 7.28 7.02 3.29
CA VAL A 251 7.41 5.59 2.99
C VAL A 251 7.20 5.35 1.51
N VAL A 252 8.25 4.88 0.82
CA VAL A 252 8.17 4.52 -0.60
C VAL A 252 7.80 3.05 -0.74
N ALA A 253 6.66 2.77 -1.38
CA ALA A 253 6.07 1.44 -1.55
C ALA A 253 5.59 1.19 -3.00
N THR A 254 6.23 1.83 -3.97
CA THR A 254 5.84 1.86 -5.40
C THR A 254 6.03 0.54 -6.16
N GLY A 255 6.49 -0.51 -5.48
CA GLY A 255 6.70 -1.83 -6.07
C GLY A 255 7.83 -1.84 -7.10
N ILE A 256 7.63 -2.54 -8.22
CA ILE A 256 8.60 -2.69 -9.29
C ILE A 256 7.91 -2.53 -10.65
N ALA A 257 8.59 -1.89 -11.60
CA ALA A 257 8.11 -1.73 -12.96
C ALA A 257 8.50 -2.93 -13.83
N LEU A 258 7.56 -3.36 -14.68
CA LEU A 258 7.77 -4.40 -15.69
C LEU A 258 8.20 -3.75 -16.99
N ASP A 259 9.39 -4.08 -17.48
CA ASP A 259 10.00 -3.45 -18.66
C ASP A 259 9.74 -4.28 -19.91
N TRP A 260 8.49 -4.28 -20.37
CA TRP A 260 8.07 -5.08 -21.52
C TRP A 260 8.78 -4.66 -22.80
N SER A 261 8.98 -3.36 -23.00
CA SER A 261 9.67 -2.79 -24.16
C SER A 261 11.17 -3.08 -24.21
N ALA A 262 11.76 -3.64 -23.15
CA ALA A 262 13.15 -4.09 -23.16
C ALA A 262 13.38 -5.33 -24.06
N ILE A 263 12.31 -5.99 -24.50
CA ILE A 263 12.36 -7.11 -25.44
C ILE A 263 11.60 -6.66 -26.70
N PRO A 264 12.32 -6.25 -27.76
CA PRO A 264 11.72 -5.90 -29.04
C PRO A 264 10.71 -6.94 -29.54
N GLY A 265 9.54 -6.46 -29.97
CA GLY A 265 8.43 -7.26 -30.50
C GLY A 265 7.56 -7.96 -29.44
N LEU A 266 7.87 -7.84 -28.14
CA LEU A 266 7.13 -8.50 -27.08
C LEU A 266 5.74 -7.87 -26.86
N GLU A 267 5.65 -6.55 -26.71
CA GLU A 267 4.40 -5.89 -26.34
C GLU A 267 3.29 -6.10 -27.36
N GLU A 268 3.64 -6.08 -28.64
CA GLU A 268 2.75 -6.23 -29.78
C GLU A 268 2.16 -7.64 -29.89
N THR A 269 2.77 -8.63 -29.23
CA THR A 269 2.34 -10.02 -29.32
C THR A 269 1.77 -10.59 -28.02
N LEU A 270 1.83 -9.87 -26.89
CA LEU A 270 1.28 -10.35 -25.61
C LEU A 270 -0.23 -10.57 -25.70
N GLY A 271 -0.69 -11.76 -25.30
CA GLY A 271 -2.11 -12.13 -25.37
C GLY A 271 -2.53 -12.71 -26.72
N GLN A 272 -1.60 -12.79 -27.69
CA GLN A 272 -1.80 -13.36 -29.01
C GLN A 272 -0.58 -14.19 -29.44
N ASN A 273 -0.66 -14.85 -30.60
CA ASN A 273 0.42 -15.67 -31.18
C ASN A 273 1.09 -16.70 -30.25
N GLY A 274 0.38 -17.17 -29.21
CA GLY A 274 0.95 -18.07 -28.20
C GLY A 274 1.85 -17.42 -27.14
N VAL A 275 1.96 -16.08 -27.10
CA VAL A 275 2.80 -15.35 -26.14
C VAL A 275 1.98 -14.85 -24.94
N THR A 276 2.41 -15.18 -23.73
CA THR A 276 1.67 -14.90 -22.49
C THR A 276 2.59 -14.55 -21.32
N SER A 277 2.03 -14.06 -20.22
CA SER A 277 2.76 -13.85 -18.97
C SER A 277 1.84 -13.86 -17.75
N ASN A 278 2.21 -14.53 -16.67
CA ASN A 278 1.49 -14.45 -15.40
C ASN A 278 1.85 -13.19 -14.57
N TYR A 279 2.64 -12.26 -15.12
CA TYR A 279 3.01 -11.00 -14.46
C TYR A 279 2.05 -9.83 -14.78
N ARG A 280 1.03 -10.07 -15.62
CA ARG A 280 -0.06 -9.14 -15.93
C ARG A 280 -1.40 -9.81 -15.66
N TYR A 281 -2.34 -9.07 -15.07
CA TYR A 281 -3.64 -9.60 -14.62
C TYR A 281 -4.46 -10.23 -15.75
N ASP A 282 -4.56 -9.54 -16.89
CA ASP A 282 -5.31 -9.94 -18.08
C ASP A 282 -4.68 -11.13 -18.83
N LEU A 283 -3.37 -11.35 -18.66
CA LEU A 283 -2.63 -12.40 -19.36
C LEU A 283 -2.63 -13.75 -18.61
N ALA A 284 -2.78 -13.77 -17.29
CA ALA A 284 -2.83 -15.04 -16.56
C ALA A 284 -3.98 -15.97 -17.05
N PRO A 285 -5.21 -15.48 -17.30
CA PRO A 285 -6.26 -16.28 -17.95
C PRO A 285 -5.87 -16.80 -19.33
N TYR A 286 -5.13 -15.99 -20.10
CA TYR A 286 -4.65 -16.38 -21.42
C TYR A 286 -3.58 -17.49 -21.33
N THR A 287 -2.69 -17.44 -20.34
CA THR A 287 -1.79 -18.57 -20.01
C THR A 287 -2.60 -19.85 -19.81
N TRP A 288 -3.66 -19.80 -19.01
CA TRP A 288 -4.50 -20.98 -18.78
C TRP A 288 -5.18 -21.47 -20.05
N LYS A 289 -5.65 -20.56 -20.92
CA LYS A 289 -6.24 -20.90 -22.22
C LYS A 289 -5.25 -21.65 -23.11
N LEU A 290 -4.00 -21.18 -23.20
CA LEU A 290 -2.94 -21.82 -23.99
C LEU A 290 -2.60 -23.21 -23.43
N VAL A 291 -2.29 -23.29 -22.12
CA VAL A 291 -2.01 -24.55 -21.43
C VAL A 291 -3.16 -25.55 -21.60
N SER A 292 -4.40 -25.07 -21.55
CA SER A 292 -5.58 -25.92 -21.66
C SER A 292 -5.80 -26.49 -23.06
N LYS A 293 -5.38 -25.77 -24.11
CA LYS A 293 -5.60 -26.16 -25.51
C LYS A 293 -4.43 -26.93 -26.12
N MET A 294 -3.22 -26.71 -25.64
CA MET A 294 -2.02 -27.35 -26.19
C MET A 294 -2.05 -28.88 -26.04
N LYS A 295 -1.74 -29.58 -27.13
CA LYS A 295 -1.72 -31.06 -27.21
C LYS A 295 -0.37 -31.63 -27.64
N SER A 296 0.43 -30.81 -28.30
CA SER A 296 1.77 -31.09 -28.84
C SER A 296 2.48 -29.76 -29.15
N GLY A 297 3.78 -29.81 -29.46
CA GLY A 297 4.55 -28.64 -29.91
C GLY A 297 5.60 -28.18 -28.91
N THR A 298 6.06 -26.93 -29.01
CA THR A 298 7.12 -26.38 -28.14
C THR A 298 6.59 -25.33 -27.18
N ALA A 299 6.80 -25.52 -25.88
CA ALA A 299 6.46 -24.58 -24.83
C ALA A 299 7.72 -24.03 -24.15
N ILE A 300 7.96 -22.73 -24.28
CA ILE A 300 9.12 -22.05 -23.72
C ILE A 300 8.70 -21.17 -22.55
N PHE A 301 9.38 -21.30 -21.43
CA PHE A 301 9.21 -20.47 -20.23
C PHE A 301 10.50 -19.69 -19.99
N THR A 302 10.40 -18.38 -19.76
CA THR A 302 11.60 -17.53 -19.63
C THR A 302 11.74 -16.89 -18.26
N GLN A 303 12.99 -16.65 -17.86
CA GLN A 303 13.35 -15.87 -16.69
C GLN A 303 14.47 -14.88 -17.07
N PRO A 304 14.25 -13.56 -16.90
CA PRO A 304 15.23 -12.53 -17.26
C PRO A 304 16.32 -12.42 -16.17
N PRO A 305 17.31 -11.55 -16.35
CA PRO A 305 18.24 -11.20 -15.28
C PRO A 305 17.51 -10.69 -14.02
N MET A 306 18.13 -10.92 -12.86
CA MET A 306 17.65 -10.37 -11.59
C MET A 306 17.91 -8.84 -11.53
N PRO A 307 17.12 -8.07 -10.77
CA PRO A 307 16.03 -8.50 -9.89
C PRO A 307 14.68 -8.69 -10.62
N ILE A 308 13.86 -9.61 -10.11
CA ILE A 308 12.44 -9.74 -10.46
C ILE A 308 11.59 -9.99 -9.22
N LYS A 309 10.34 -9.52 -9.22
CA LYS A 309 9.37 -9.93 -8.19
C LYS A 309 9.06 -11.42 -8.32
N CYS A 310 9.08 -12.11 -7.18
CA CYS A 310 8.85 -13.54 -7.05
C CYS A 310 9.66 -14.39 -8.06
N ALA A 311 10.99 -14.47 -7.88
CA ALA A 311 11.90 -15.19 -8.79
C ALA A 311 11.55 -16.66 -9.07
N GLY A 312 10.74 -17.31 -8.23
CA GLY A 312 10.25 -18.66 -8.50
C GLY A 312 9.01 -18.73 -9.41
N ALA A 313 8.29 -17.64 -9.66
CA ALA A 313 7.07 -17.64 -10.48
C ALA A 313 7.25 -18.13 -11.93
N PRO A 314 8.35 -17.83 -12.64
CA PRO A 314 8.61 -18.39 -13.97
C PRO A 314 8.56 -19.92 -13.96
N GLN A 315 9.25 -20.54 -12.99
CA GLN A 315 9.29 -21.98 -12.81
C GLN A 315 7.94 -22.55 -12.40
N LYS A 316 7.19 -21.86 -11.53
CA LYS A 316 5.84 -22.30 -11.12
C LYS A 316 4.90 -22.40 -12.33
N ALA A 317 4.99 -21.46 -13.28
CA ALA A 317 4.20 -21.50 -14.51
C ALA A 317 4.54 -22.73 -15.34
N MET A 318 5.83 -23.03 -15.51
CA MET A 318 6.29 -24.26 -16.16
C MET A 318 5.75 -25.51 -15.44
N TYR A 319 6.04 -25.67 -14.15
CA TYR A 319 5.67 -26.86 -13.39
C TYR A 319 4.17 -27.16 -13.41
N LEU A 320 3.33 -26.12 -13.27
CA LEU A 320 1.88 -26.27 -13.30
C LEU A 320 1.35 -26.59 -14.71
N SER A 321 1.97 -26.05 -15.75
CA SER A 321 1.64 -26.39 -17.14
C SER A 321 1.98 -27.85 -17.42
N CYS A 322 3.18 -28.30 -17.04
CA CYS A 322 3.60 -29.69 -17.22
C CYS A 322 2.76 -30.67 -16.39
N ASP A 323 2.40 -30.35 -15.15
CA ASP A 323 1.47 -31.18 -14.36
C ASP A 323 0.12 -31.35 -15.08
N LYS A 324 -0.39 -30.27 -15.70
CA LYS A 324 -1.65 -30.32 -16.44
C LYS A 324 -1.54 -31.19 -17.70
N TRP A 325 -0.48 -31.04 -18.49
CA TRP A 325 -0.26 -31.83 -19.68
C TRP A 325 0.00 -33.31 -19.36
N ARG A 326 0.76 -33.60 -18.29
CA ARG A 326 1.00 -34.96 -17.80
C ARG A 326 -0.30 -35.65 -17.41
N LYS A 327 -1.14 -34.98 -16.61
CA LYS A 327 -2.46 -35.51 -16.19
C LYS A 327 -3.42 -35.77 -17.35
N ARG A 328 -3.19 -35.16 -18.51
CA ARG A 328 -3.96 -35.36 -19.74
C ARG A 328 -3.29 -36.31 -20.75
N GLY A 329 -2.13 -36.88 -20.43
CA GLY A 329 -1.38 -37.73 -21.36
C GLY A 329 -0.88 -36.98 -22.60
N ALA A 330 -0.59 -35.68 -22.47
CA ALA A 330 -0.12 -34.82 -23.57
C ALA A 330 1.34 -34.40 -23.44
N LEU A 331 1.95 -34.53 -22.26
CA LEU A 331 3.29 -34.03 -21.99
C LEU A 331 4.35 -34.63 -22.93
N ASP A 332 4.26 -35.92 -23.24
CA ASP A 332 5.24 -36.61 -24.10
C ASP A 332 5.28 -36.09 -25.55
N ARG A 333 4.27 -35.30 -25.96
CA ARG A 333 4.20 -34.65 -27.29
C ARG A 333 4.58 -33.17 -27.24
N ILE A 334 4.94 -32.64 -26.06
CA ILE A 334 5.25 -31.24 -25.84
C ILE A 334 6.72 -31.13 -25.42
N SER A 335 7.54 -30.49 -26.24
CA SER A 335 8.88 -30.08 -25.85
C SER A 335 8.79 -28.89 -24.90
N VAL A 336 9.37 -29.02 -23.70
CA VAL A 336 9.32 -27.98 -22.67
C VAL A 336 10.71 -27.43 -22.43
N GLU A 337 10.88 -26.12 -22.56
CA GLU A 337 12.14 -25.44 -22.25
C GLU A 337 11.94 -24.42 -21.12
N PHE A 338 12.90 -24.36 -20.19
CA PHE A 338 13.05 -23.27 -19.24
C PHE A 338 14.36 -22.53 -19.50
N ASN A 339 14.24 -21.35 -20.10
CA ASN A 339 15.35 -20.48 -20.46
C ASN A 339 15.52 -19.40 -19.39
N THR A 340 16.58 -19.50 -18.59
CA THR A 340 16.87 -18.52 -17.54
C THR A 340 18.19 -17.83 -17.80
N ALA A 341 18.22 -16.50 -17.66
CA ALA A 341 19.44 -15.71 -17.76
C ALA A 341 20.39 -15.92 -16.56
N THR A 342 19.94 -16.63 -15.51
CA THR A 342 20.72 -16.90 -14.30
C THR A 342 21.63 -18.13 -14.46
N PRO A 343 22.75 -18.20 -13.72
CA PRO A 343 23.65 -19.35 -13.76
C PRO A 343 23.13 -20.57 -12.97
N SER A 344 22.02 -20.43 -12.25
CA SER A 344 21.41 -21.53 -11.48
C SER A 344 19.88 -21.49 -11.57
N LEU A 345 19.24 -22.63 -11.29
CA LEU A 345 17.78 -22.75 -11.26
C LEU A 345 17.15 -21.94 -10.11
N PHE A 346 17.79 -21.89 -8.95
CA PHE A 346 17.29 -21.16 -7.79
C PHE A 346 18.46 -20.60 -6.97
N GLY A 347 18.26 -19.42 -6.36
CA GLY A 347 19.33 -18.70 -5.66
C GLY A 347 19.80 -19.34 -4.35
N VAL A 348 19.02 -20.28 -3.80
CA VAL A 348 19.34 -20.99 -2.55
C VAL A 348 19.47 -22.48 -2.85
N LYS A 349 20.70 -23.00 -2.75
CA LYS A 349 21.11 -24.33 -3.24
C LYS A 349 20.34 -25.47 -2.60
N GLU A 350 19.90 -25.31 -1.35
CA GLU A 350 19.19 -26.32 -0.56
C GLU A 350 17.82 -26.69 -1.18
N PHE A 351 17.23 -25.82 -1.98
CA PHE A 351 15.96 -26.09 -2.69
C PHE A 351 16.17 -26.68 -4.08
N VAL A 352 17.36 -26.53 -4.67
CA VAL A 352 17.65 -26.95 -6.07
C VAL A 352 17.44 -28.45 -6.29
N PRO A 353 17.88 -29.38 -5.41
CA PRO A 353 17.67 -30.81 -5.61
C PRO A 353 16.19 -31.18 -5.80
N ALA A 354 15.30 -30.67 -4.94
CA ALA A 354 13.87 -30.93 -5.02
C ALA A 354 13.24 -30.34 -6.29
N LEU A 355 13.71 -29.17 -6.74
CA LEU A 355 13.25 -28.56 -7.99
C LEU A 355 13.72 -29.33 -9.22
N MET A 356 14.97 -29.82 -9.22
CA MET A 356 15.54 -30.64 -10.30
C MET A 356 14.86 -32.01 -10.42
N GLU A 357 14.32 -32.58 -9.33
CA GLU A 357 13.44 -33.75 -9.43
C GLU A 357 12.22 -33.47 -10.32
N TYR A 358 11.61 -32.28 -10.20
CA TYR A 358 10.47 -31.91 -11.04
C TYR A 358 10.86 -31.53 -12.46
N VAL A 359 12.00 -30.86 -12.66
CA VAL A 359 12.55 -30.62 -14.01
C VAL A 359 12.70 -31.95 -14.76
N ARG A 360 13.32 -32.96 -14.11
CA ARG A 360 13.46 -34.32 -14.67
C ARG A 360 12.12 -35.03 -14.84
N LYS A 361 11.24 -34.97 -13.83
CA LYS A 361 9.89 -35.58 -13.86
C LYS A 361 9.06 -35.08 -15.06
N TYR A 362 9.28 -33.84 -15.47
CA TYR A 362 8.55 -33.23 -16.59
C TYR A 362 9.29 -33.30 -17.92
N GLY A 363 10.51 -33.85 -17.96
CA GLY A 363 11.34 -33.83 -19.17
C GLY A 363 11.65 -32.41 -19.66
N ALA A 364 11.65 -31.42 -18.77
CA ALA A 364 11.89 -30.03 -19.15
C ALA A 364 13.39 -29.77 -19.36
N GLU A 365 13.74 -29.13 -20.47
CA GLU A 365 15.11 -28.71 -20.77
C GLU A 365 15.44 -27.41 -20.04
N LEU A 366 16.36 -27.48 -19.08
CA LEU A 366 16.88 -26.31 -18.37
C LEU A 366 18.03 -25.68 -19.17
N LYS A 367 17.86 -24.44 -19.62
CA LYS A 367 18.91 -23.65 -20.29
C LYS A 367 19.34 -22.50 -19.37
N LEU A 368 20.50 -22.66 -18.74
CA LEU A 368 21.11 -21.64 -17.88
C LEU A 368 21.87 -20.61 -18.73
N GLY A 369 21.95 -19.35 -18.26
CA GLY A 369 22.58 -18.26 -19.01
C GLY A 369 21.89 -17.92 -20.34
N SER A 370 20.63 -18.33 -20.52
CA SER A 370 19.82 -18.09 -21.72
C SER A 370 18.91 -16.88 -21.52
N LYS A 371 19.23 -15.74 -22.14
CA LYS A 371 18.48 -14.49 -22.01
C LYS A 371 17.58 -14.28 -23.22
N LEU A 372 16.26 -14.19 -23.02
CA LEU A 372 15.34 -13.75 -24.07
C LEU A 372 15.65 -12.28 -24.45
N VAL A 373 15.83 -12.00 -25.73
CA VAL A 373 16.20 -10.66 -26.23
C VAL A 373 15.30 -10.12 -27.33
N ALA A 374 14.53 -10.95 -28.03
CA ALA A 374 13.52 -10.49 -28.99
C ALA A 374 12.43 -11.54 -29.18
N VAL A 375 11.23 -11.10 -29.61
CA VAL A 375 10.13 -11.98 -29.99
C VAL A 375 9.55 -11.52 -31.32
N ASP A 376 9.59 -12.40 -32.32
CA ASP A 376 8.76 -12.28 -33.52
C ASP A 376 7.49 -13.10 -33.31
N GLY A 377 6.42 -12.41 -32.94
CA GLY A 377 5.13 -13.03 -32.67
C GLY A 377 4.50 -13.70 -33.89
N SER A 378 4.57 -13.08 -35.07
CA SER A 378 3.85 -13.57 -36.26
C SER A 378 4.45 -14.88 -36.77
N ASN A 379 5.78 -15.00 -36.72
CA ASN A 379 6.50 -16.22 -37.07
C ASN A 379 6.70 -17.19 -35.89
N ARG A 380 6.28 -16.78 -34.68
CA ARG A 380 6.49 -17.48 -33.40
C ARG A 380 7.93 -17.88 -33.15
N ILE A 381 8.83 -16.91 -33.31
CA ILE A 381 10.26 -17.06 -33.08
C ILE A 381 10.66 -16.23 -31.85
N ALA A 382 11.35 -16.86 -30.91
CA ALA A 382 11.97 -16.20 -29.77
C ALA A 382 13.49 -16.25 -29.93
N SER A 383 14.15 -15.11 -29.82
CA SER A 383 15.60 -14.98 -29.92
C SER A 383 16.22 -14.90 -28.54
N PHE A 384 17.23 -15.72 -28.29
CA PHE A 384 17.93 -15.83 -27.01
C PHE A 384 19.42 -15.56 -27.19
N ASP A 385 20.00 -14.83 -26.25
CA ASP A 385 21.44 -14.65 -26.13
C ASP A 385 22.02 -15.59 -25.06
N TYR A 386 23.13 -16.23 -25.39
CA TYR A 386 23.92 -17.10 -24.51
C TYR A 386 25.36 -16.60 -24.44
N GLN A 387 26.04 -16.82 -23.32
CA GLN A 387 27.48 -16.57 -23.21
C GLN A 387 28.25 -17.86 -23.51
N ASP A 388 29.21 -17.77 -24.42
CA ASP A 388 30.22 -18.78 -24.72
C ASP A 388 31.62 -18.15 -24.57
N GLY A 389 32.20 -18.28 -23.37
CA GLY A 389 33.33 -17.46 -22.95
C GLY A 389 32.97 -15.97 -22.98
N ASP A 390 33.76 -15.17 -23.70
CA ASP A 390 33.53 -13.73 -23.89
C ASP A 390 32.60 -13.40 -25.07
N ARG A 391 32.09 -14.43 -25.78
CA ARG A 391 31.25 -14.24 -26.97
C ARG A 391 29.77 -14.41 -26.60
N THR A 392 28.96 -13.47 -27.07
CA THR A 392 27.50 -13.61 -27.03
C THR A 392 26.99 -14.30 -28.30
N ILE A 393 26.37 -15.47 -28.15
CA ILE A 393 25.75 -16.22 -29.24
C ILE A 393 24.25 -15.97 -29.23
N ARG A 394 23.70 -15.50 -30.36
CA ARG A 394 22.27 -15.37 -30.57
C ARG A 394 21.69 -16.62 -31.22
N VAL A 395 20.60 -17.12 -30.66
CA VAL A 395 19.96 -18.33 -31.11
C VAL A 395 18.45 -18.14 -31.18
N GLU A 396 17.85 -18.57 -32.29
CA GLU A 396 16.41 -18.52 -32.50
C GLU A 396 15.74 -19.85 -32.15
N ARG A 397 14.53 -19.75 -31.60
CA ARG A 397 13.69 -20.88 -31.21
C ARG A 397 12.26 -20.66 -31.66
N LYS A 398 11.71 -21.63 -32.39
CA LYS A 398 10.28 -21.66 -32.69
C LYS A 398 9.49 -22.11 -31.46
N PHE A 399 8.32 -21.52 -31.25
CA PHE A 399 7.44 -21.88 -30.16
C PHE A 399 5.97 -22.01 -30.60
N ASP A 400 5.21 -22.79 -29.84
CA ASP A 400 3.74 -22.82 -29.88
C ASP A 400 3.15 -22.09 -28.66
N MET A 401 3.89 -22.08 -27.55
CA MET A 401 3.59 -21.31 -26.36
C MET A 401 4.87 -20.68 -25.81
N LEU A 402 4.85 -19.37 -25.55
CA LEU A 402 5.94 -18.64 -24.91
C LEU A 402 5.39 -17.92 -23.67
N HIS A 403 5.75 -18.40 -22.48
CA HIS A 403 5.48 -17.71 -21.23
C HIS A 403 6.66 -16.82 -20.86
N VAL A 404 6.51 -15.52 -21.06
CA VAL A 404 7.57 -14.53 -20.86
C VAL A 404 7.52 -13.92 -19.47
N VAL A 405 8.70 -13.68 -18.91
CA VAL A 405 8.87 -12.75 -17.78
C VAL A 405 9.77 -11.61 -18.25
N PRO A 406 9.29 -10.35 -18.27
CA PRO A 406 10.07 -9.23 -18.75
C PRO A 406 11.13 -8.84 -17.72
N PRO A 407 12.25 -8.24 -18.15
CA PRO A 407 13.14 -7.52 -17.25
C PRO A 407 12.35 -6.57 -16.35
N GLN A 408 12.84 -6.34 -15.13
CA GLN A 408 12.16 -5.49 -14.16
C GLN A 408 13.13 -4.47 -13.60
N LYS A 409 12.61 -3.28 -13.31
CA LYS A 409 13.39 -2.13 -12.86
C LYS A 409 12.61 -1.34 -11.83
N ALA A 410 13.29 -0.51 -11.05
CA ALA A 410 12.60 0.44 -10.18
C ALA A 410 11.67 1.35 -11.01
N PRO A 411 10.52 1.77 -10.46
CA PRO A 411 9.66 2.77 -11.08
C PRO A 411 10.45 4.02 -11.47
N LYS A 412 10.10 4.62 -12.61
CA LYS A 412 10.85 5.74 -13.21
C LYS A 412 11.07 6.89 -12.22
N VAL A 413 10.01 7.32 -11.54
CA VAL A 413 10.03 8.40 -10.54
C VAL A 413 10.97 8.13 -9.37
N VAL A 414 11.22 6.86 -9.04
CA VAL A 414 12.21 6.49 -8.01
C VAL A 414 13.62 6.52 -8.59
N ARG A 415 13.84 5.81 -9.71
CA ARG A 415 15.17 5.66 -10.34
C ARG A 415 15.82 7.00 -10.71
N GLU A 416 15.00 7.99 -11.05
CA GLU A 416 15.45 9.32 -11.48
C GLU A 416 15.46 10.34 -10.32
N SER A 417 15.23 9.90 -9.08
CA SER A 417 15.21 10.77 -7.90
C SER A 417 16.47 10.65 -7.03
N ALA A 418 16.63 11.58 -6.10
CA ALA A 418 17.67 11.53 -5.07
C ALA A 418 17.56 10.33 -4.12
N LEU A 419 16.44 9.60 -4.13
CA LEU A 419 16.24 8.40 -3.31
C LEU A 419 16.92 7.14 -3.89
N ALA A 420 17.34 7.18 -5.15
CA ALA A 420 17.86 6.01 -5.85
C ALA A 420 19.30 5.66 -5.43
N GLY A 421 19.53 4.38 -5.20
CA GLY A 421 20.87 3.80 -5.13
C GLY A 421 21.44 3.48 -6.51
N PRO A 422 22.65 2.89 -6.57
CA PRO A 422 23.31 2.55 -7.84
C PRO A 422 22.53 1.56 -8.73
N ASP A 423 21.63 0.76 -8.14
CA ASP A 423 20.76 -0.18 -8.84
C ASP A 423 19.42 0.45 -9.28
N GLY A 424 19.21 1.74 -9.00
CA GLY A 424 18.01 2.51 -9.30
C GLY A 424 16.85 2.31 -8.31
N PHE A 425 16.96 1.39 -7.35
CA PHE A 425 15.97 1.17 -6.29
C PHE A 425 16.21 2.13 -5.12
N VAL A 426 15.28 2.23 -4.17
CA VAL A 426 15.48 3.16 -3.04
C VAL A 426 16.67 2.70 -2.18
N ALA A 427 17.65 3.58 -1.97
CA ALA A 427 18.86 3.28 -1.23
C ALA A 427 18.58 3.18 0.27
N VAL A 428 18.36 1.98 0.79
CA VAL A 428 18.06 1.74 2.20
C VAL A 428 19.12 0.93 2.93
N ASN A 429 19.24 1.15 4.22
CA ASN A 429 19.90 0.21 5.12
C ASN A 429 19.11 -1.11 5.10
N PRO A 430 19.73 -2.26 4.80
CA PRO A 430 19.03 -3.52 4.61
C PRO A 430 18.38 -4.09 5.89
N GLU A 431 18.83 -3.66 7.06
CA GLU A 431 18.29 -4.07 8.36
C GLU A 431 17.16 -3.15 8.84
N THR A 432 17.33 -1.83 8.76
CA THR A 432 16.33 -0.87 9.30
C THR A 432 15.28 -0.46 8.28
N LEU A 433 15.57 -0.63 6.98
CA LEU A 433 14.78 -0.18 5.83
C LEU A 433 14.61 1.36 5.74
N GLN A 434 15.39 2.09 6.54
CA GLN A 434 15.56 3.54 6.48
C GLN A 434 16.48 3.89 5.31
N HIS A 435 16.22 5.01 4.64
CA HIS A 435 17.09 5.53 3.60
C HIS A 435 18.48 5.85 4.18
N VAL A 436 19.53 5.58 3.40
CA VAL A 436 20.91 5.71 3.88
C VAL A 436 21.38 7.15 4.09
N GLN A 437 20.68 8.12 3.48
CA GLN A 437 20.98 9.55 3.60
C GLN A 437 19.86 10.38 4.26
N TYR A 438 18.62 9.91 4.24
CA TYR A 438 17.43 10.70 4.62
C TYR A 438 16.72 9.98 5.78
N PRO A 439 16.94 10.39 7.04
CA PRO A 439 16.45 9.67 8.21
C PRO A 439 14.92 9.51 8.27
N GLU A 440 14.17 10.42 7.66
CA GLU A 440 12.72 10.44 7.61
C GLU A 440 12.14 9.60 6.46
N VAL A 441 12.99 9.06 5.58
CA VAL A 441 12.57 8.28 4.40
C VAL A 441 12.81 6.80 4.62
N PHE A 442 11.83 5.98 4.25
CA PHE A 442 11.84 4.52 4.36
C PHE A 442 11.36 3.88 3.06
N ALA A 443 11.73 2.62 2.82
CA ALA A 443 11.19 1.85 1.70
C ALA A 443 10.70 0.45 2.11
N VAL A 444 9.64 -0.02 1.46
CA VAL A 444 9.05 -1.33 1.73
C VAL A 444 8.71 -2.08 0.43
N GLY A 445 8.85 -3.40 0.46
CA GLY A 445 8.50 -4.27 -0.66
C GLY A 445 9.51 -4.22 -1.80
N ASP A 446 9.02 -4.35 -3.03
CA ASP A 446 9.88 -4.57 -4.20
C ASP A 446 10.72 -3.35 -4.57
N VAL A 447 10.38 -2.14 -4.10
CA VAL A 447 11.11 -0.89 -4.39
C VAL A 447 12.36 -0.72 -3.51
N ALA A 448 12.44 -1.42 -2.39
CA ALA A 448 13.59 -1.34 -1.49
C ALA A 448 14.85 -1.94 -2.16
N GLY A 449 15.96 -1.19 -2.14
CA GLY A 449 17.27 -1.57 -2.67
C GLY A 449 17.99 -2.58 -1.75
N THR A 450 17.38 -3.74 -1.53
CA THR A 450 17.89 -4.82 -0.69
C THR A 450 18.13 -6.10 -1.49
N SER A 451 19.00 -6.98 -0.99
CA SER A 451 19.36 -8.24 -1.65
C SER A 451 18.39 -9.40 -1.42
N ASN A 452 17.35 -9.21 -0.60
CA ASN A 452 16.37 -10.25 -0.33
C ASN A 452 15.44 -10.50 -1.52
N ALA A 453 14.72 -11.62 -1.48
CA ALA A 453 13.72 -11.90 -2.49
C ALA A 453 12.55 -10.91 -2.41
N LYS A 454 12.29 -10.21 -3.53
CA LYS A 454 11.17 -9.29 -3.74
C LYS A 454 9.84 -10.07 -3.79
N THR A 455 9.17 -10.19 -2.65
CA THR A 455 7.97 -11.03 -2.46
C THR A 455 6.99 -10.37 -1.49
N ALA A 456 5.70 -10.68 -1.62
CA ALA A 456 4.69 -10.25 -0.64
C ALA A 456 4.96 -10.80 0.76
N ALA A 457 5.63 -11.96 0.87
CA ALA A 457 6.06 -12.50 2.16
C ALA A 457 7.13 -11.62 2.82
N ALA A 458 8.09 -11.10 2.05
CA ALA A 458 9.06 -10.13 2.54
C ALA A 458 8.37 -8.82 2.95
N ALA A 459 7.53 -8.26 2.08
CA ALA A 459 6.78 -7.02 2.37
C ALA A 459 5.97 -7.13 3.69
N ARG A 460 5.39 -8.30 3.97
CA ARG A 460 4.67 -8.59 5.21
C ARG A 460 5.56 -8.49 6.46
N VAL A 461 6.82 -8.90 6.38
CA VAL A 461 7.79 -8.83 7.51
C VAL A 461 8.40 -7.44 7.61
N GLN A 462 8.65 -6.80 6.47
CA GLN A 462 9.19 -5.45 6.39
C GLN A 462 8.22 -4.40 6.95
N ALA A 463 6.91 -4.51 6.67
CA ALA A 463 5.91 -3.52 7.07
C ALA A 463 5.94 -3.15 8.57
N PRO A 464 5.93 -4.11 9.52
CA PRO A 464 6.00 -3.76 10.94
C PRO A 464 7.37 -3.24 11.39
N VAL A 465 8.47 -3.58 10.69
CA VAL A 465 9.79 -3.00 10.94
C VAL A 465 9.79 -1.52 10.54
N VAL A 466 9.31 -1.21 9.34
CA VAL A 466 9.16 0.16 8.84
C VAL A 466 8.22 0.95 9.75
N ALA A 467 7.07 0.42 10.14
CA ALA A 467 6.14 1.14 11.01
C ALA A 467 6.75 1.53 12.36
N VAL A 468 7.52 0.64 12.98
CA VAL A 468 8.23 0.95 14.24
C VAL A 468 9.30 2.01 14.03
N ASN A 469 10.09 1.92 12.96
CA ASN A 469 11.17 2.87 12.71
C ASN A 469 10.67 4.23 12.22
N VAL A 470 9.54 4.30 11.49
CA VAL A 470 8.86 5.55 11.15
C VAL A 470 8.40 6.28 12.41
N LEU A 471 7.81 5.57 13.37
CA LEU A 471 7.42 6.17 14.64
C LEU A 471 8.62 6.70 15.43
N ALA A 472 9.77 6.00 15.39
CA ALA A 472 11.01 6.49 15.98
C ALA A 472 11.49 7.77 15.27
N ALA A 473 11.51 7.79 13.93
CA ALA A 473 11.89 8.97 13.15
C ALA A 473 11.00 10.19 13.44
N LEU A 474 9.68 10.01 13.59
CA LEU A 474 8.76 11.08 13.97
C LEU A 474 9.02 11.66 15.37
N ARG A 475 9.72 10.91 16.23
CA ARG A 475 10.20 11.38 17.54
C ARG A 475 11.67 11.84 17.51
N HIS A 476 12.28 11.90 16.33
CA HIS A 476 13.71 12.15 16.14
C HIS A 476 14.62 11.15 16.88
N GLU A 477 14.17 9.90 16.99
CA GLU A 477 14.91 8.79 17.57
C GLU A 477 15.53 7.91 16.48
N PRO A 478 16.67 7.24 16.76
CA PRO A 478 17.25 6.27 15.84
C PRO A 478 16.32 5.06 15.63
N PRO A 479 16.47 4.32 14.50
CA PRO A 479 15.76 3.05 14.30
C PRO A 479 15.97 2.09 15.47
N VAL A 480 14.93 1.31 15.80
CA VAL A 480 14.95 0.34 16.91
C VAL A 480 14.55 -1.07 16.48
N ALA A 481 14.02 -1.23 15.26
CA ALA A 481 13.60 -2.50 14.70
C ALA A 481 14.46 -2.91 13.50
N GLY A 482 14.79 -4.20 13.44
CA GLY A 482 15.60 -4.82 12.39
C GLY A 482 14.84 -5.87 11.57
N TYR A 483 15.21 -5.96 10.30
CA TYR A 483 14.79 -6.93 9.30
C TYR A 483 15.97 -7.80 8.89
N ASP A 484 15.82 -9.12 8.95
CA ASP A 484 16.90 -10.07 8.69
C ASP A 484 16.98 -10.51 7.22
N GLY A 485 16.20 -9.89 6.33
CA GLY A 485 16.14 -10.28 4.92
C GLY A 485 15.16 -11.42 4.63
N TYR A 486 14.28 -11.78 5.57
CA TYR A 486 13.29 -12.84 5.38
C TYR A 486 12.46 -12.67 4.09
N GLY A 487 12.52 -13.67 3.22
CA GLY A 487 11.62 -13.83 2.10
C GLY A 487 11.10 -15.26 2.02
N ALA A 488 9.94 -15.43 1.38
CA ALA A 488 9.39 -16.75 1.11
C ALA A 488 8.90 -16.88 -0.34
N CYS A 489 9.21 -18.01 -0.96
CA CYS A 489 8.78 -18.37 -2.29
C CYS A 489 8.11 -19.75 -2.27
N PRO A 490 6.77 -19.83 -2.18
CA PRO A 490 6.06 -21.10 -2.28
C PRO A 490 6.05 -21.55 -3.76
N LEU A 491 7.02 -22.40 -4.10
CA LEU A 491 7.24 -23.01 -5.41
C LEU A 491 6.25 -24.16 -5.61
N THR A 492 5.15 -23.84 -6.29
CA THR A 492 4.15 -24.82 -6.71
C THR A 492 4.71 -25.64 -7.86
N VAL A 493 5.10 -26.88 -7.52
CA VAL A 493 5.76 -27.83 -8.43
C VAL A 493 4.76 -28.81 -9.09
N GLU A 494 3.55 -28.91 -8.55
CA GLU A 494 2.38 -29.53 -9.18
C GLU A 494 1.10 -29.10 -8.46
N ASN A 495 -0.06 -29.31 -9.07
CA ASN A 495 -1.34 -29.08 -8.39
C ASN A 495 -1.50 -30.10 -7.25
N GLY A 496 -1.26 -29.63 -6.03
CA GLY A 496 -1.29 -30.44 -4.81
C GLY A 496 0.01 -30.44 -3.99
N ARG A 497 1.14 -29.95 -4.51
CA ARG A 497 2.41 -29.92 -3.76
C ARG A 497 3.22 -28.64 -3.96
N ILE A 498 3.88 -28.22 -2.89
CA ILE A 498 4.73 -27.02 -2.85
C ILE A 498 6.05 -27.31 -2.17
N VAL A 499 7.14 -26.85 -2.78
CA VAL A 499 8.43 -26.62 -2.11
C VAL A 499 8.34 -25.22 -1.50
N LEU A 500 8.25 -25.13 -0.18
CA LEU A 500 8.11 -23.84 0.52
C LEU A 500 9.51 -23.32 0.84
N ALA A 501 10.05 -22.48 -0.06
CA ALA A 501 11.35 -21.88 0.17
C ALA A 501 11.23 -20.67 1.09
N GLU A 502 11.88 -20.72 2.25
CA GLU A 502 11.95 -19.63 3.22
C GLU A 502 13.42 -19.40 3.60
N PHE A 503 13.88 -18.15 3.47
CA PHE A 503 15.29 -17.80 3.66
C PHE A 503 15.45 -16.32 4.01
N SER A 504 16.55 -16.00 4.68
CA SER A 504 16.95 -14.64 5.06
C SER A 504 18.12 -14.16 4.18
N TYR A 505 18.74 -13.02 4.52
CA TYR A 505 19.96 -12.57 3.84
C TYR A 505 21.04 -13.67 3.81
N GLY A 506 21.85 -13.66 2.75
CA GLY A 506 22.89 -14.67 2.51
C GLY A 506 22.35 -16.07 2.16
N GLY A 507 21.04 -16.23 1.93
CA GLY A 507 20.44 -17.51 1.58
C GLY A 507 20.29 -18.48 2.76
N LYS A 508 20.44 -18.00 3.99
CA LYS A 508 20.26 -18.81 5.20
C LYS A 508 18.80 -19.24 5.31
N LEU A 509 18.56 -20.54 5.54
CA LEU A 509 17.22 -21.09 5.71
C LEU A 509 16.51 -20.46 6.93
N ALA A 510 15.25 -20.06 6.74
CA ALA A 510 14.44 -19.43 7.76
C ALA A 510 13.01 -20.03 7.82
N PRO A 511 12.85 -21.34 8.09
CA PRO A 511 11.55 -21.99 8.09
C PRO A 511 10.65 -21.43 9.20
N THR A 512 9.41 -21.06 8.86
CA THR A 512 8.44 -20.55 9.84
C THR A 512 7.86 -21.67 10.72
N MET A 513 7.70 -22.87 10.15
CA MET A 513 7.10 -24.03 10.83
C MET A 513 8.16 -25.06 11.25
N PRO A 514 7.94 -25.83 12.33
CA PRO A 514 8.85 -26.90 12.72
C PRO A 514 9.07 -27.90 11.58
N LEU A 515 10.33 -28.33 11.39
CA LEU A 515 10.71 -29.19 10.26
C LEU A 515 10.01 -30.55 10.23
N TRP A 516 9.56 -31.06 11.39
CA TRP A 516 8.79 -32.30 11.48
C TRP A 516 7.36 -32.14 10.93
N LEU A 517 6.82 -30.93 10.97
CA LEU A 517 5.49 -30.59 10.45
C LEU A 517 5.58 -30.20 8.97
N MET A 518 6.59 -29.40 8.61
CA MET A 518 6.78 -28.93 7.24
C MET A 518 8.26 -28.77 6.91
N ARG A 519 8.82 -29.76 6.22
CA ARG A 519 10.15 -29.67 5.63
C ARG A 519 10.08 -28.92 4.29
N GLY A 520 10.25 -27.60 4.33
CA GLY A 520 10.12 -26.71 3.16
C GLY A 520 11.04 -27.02 1.97
N THR A 521 12.17 -27.70 2.21
CA THR A 521 13.09 -28.19 1.17
C THR A 521 12.55 -29.37 0.36
N ARG A 522 11.37 -29.91 0.71
CA ARG A 522 10.70 -31.00 -0.02
C ARG A 522 9.29 -30.58 -0.45
N PRO A 523 8.74 -31.20 -1.50
CA PRO A 523 7.36 -30.95 -1.92
C PRO A 523 6.37 -31.47 -0.87
N THR A 524 5.52 -30.59 -0.32
CA THR A 524 4.50 -30.96 0.68
C THR A 524 3.08 -30.58 0.26
N ARG A 525 2.09 -31.40 0.65
CA ARG A 525 0.65 -31.11 0.48
C ARG A 525 0.17 -30.05 1.46
N LEU A 526 0.76 -29.99 2.64
CA LEU A 526 0.42 -28.99 3.66
C LEU A 526 0.74 -27.58 3.18
N ALA A 527 1.92 -27.35 2.59
CA ALA A 527 2.25 -26.05 2.01
C ALA A 527 1.32 -25.68 0.84
N TRP A 528 0.87 -26.67 0.05
CA TRP A 528 -0.16 -26.45 -0.98
C TRP A 528 -1.49 -25.96 -0.38
N TRP A 529 -1.99 -26.62 0.65
CA TRP A 529 -3.23 -26.23 1.32
C TRP A 529 -3.09 -24.82 1.93
N LEU A 530 -1.97 -24.54 2.59
CA LEU A 530 -1.63 -23.22 3.13
C LEU A 530 -1.67 -22.15 2.03
N LYS A 531 -0.99 -22.36 0.90
CA LYS A 531 -0.97 -21.40 -0.22
C LYS A 531 -2.35 -21.19 -0.84
N LYS A 532 -3.10 -22.27 -1.06
CA LYS A 532 -4.36 -22.20 -1.80
C LYS A 532 -5.48 -21.56 -0.97
N TYR A 533 -5.57 -21.87 0.31
CA TYR A 533 -6.73 -21.50 1.13
C TYR A 533 -6.42 -20.45 2.20
N ILE A 534 -5.24 -20.52 2.83
CA ILE A 534 -4.91 -19.64 3.96
C ILE A 534 -4.23 -18.36 3.50
N MET A 535 -3.21 -18.43 2.63
CA MET A 535 -2.42 -17.25 2.26
C MET A 535 -3.27 -16.11 1.65
N PRO A 536 -4.28 -16.35 0.80
CA PRO A 536 -5.17 -15.27 0.34
C PRO A 536 -5.97 -14.63 1.47
N VAL A 537 -6.47 -15.43 2.42
CA VAL A 537 -7.19 -14.93 3.59
C VAL A 537 -6.26 -14.11 4.49
N LEU A 538 -5.06 -14.62 4.76
CA LEU A 538 -4.04 -13.89 5.51
C LEU A 538 -3.59 -12.61 4.82
N TYR A 539 -3.56 -12.57 3.49
CA TYR A 539 -3.27 -11.36 2.74
C TYR A 539 -4.36 -10.30 2.97
N TRP A 540 -5.59 -10.62 2.59
CA TRP A 540 -6.70 -9.67 2.60
C TRP A 540 -7.18 -9.25 4.00
N HIS A 541 -7.27 -10.20 4.93
CA HIS A 541 -7.86 -10.00 6.25
C HIS A 541 -6.81 -9.99 7.37
N GLY A 542 -5.53 -10.17 7.03
CA GLY A 542 -4.43 -10.17 7.98
C GLY A 542 -3.44 -9.04 7.71
N MET A 543 -2.56 -9.27 6.74
CA MET A 543 -1.48 -8.39 6.32
C MET A 543 -1.97 -6.96 6.04
N LEU A 544 -2.96 -6.80 5.15
CA LEU A 544 -3.51 -5.48 4.80
C LEU A 544 -4.38 -4.84 5.90
N LYS A 545 -4.55 -5.50 7.05
CA LYS A 545 -5.35 -5.02 8.20
C LYS A 545 -4.50 -4.95 9.48
N GLY A 546 -3.17 -4.89 9.35
CA GLY A 546 -2.25 -4.74 10.49
C GLY A 546 -2.16 -5.96 11.42
N ARG A 547 -2.69 -7.13 11.02
CA ARG A 547 -2.61 -8.36 11.83
C ARG A 547 -1.29 -9.07 11.59
N GLU A 548 -0.33 -8.74 12.45
CA GLU A 548 1.09 -9.17 12.40
C GLU A 548 1.34 -10.58 12.98
N LEU A 549 0.56 -11.56 12.56
CA LEU A 549 0.71 -12.96 13.03
C LEU A 549 2.08 -13.51 12.62
N PHE A 550 2.91 -13.96 13.57
CA PHE A 550 4.25 -14.50 13.30
C PHE A 550 5.26 -13.53 12.66
N VAL A 551 5.04 -12.22 12.71
CA VAL A 551 5.93 -11.20 12.10
C VAL A 551 6.26 -10.06 13.07
N ARG A 552 6.69 -10.40 14.28
CA ARG A 552 7.14 -9.39 15.25
C ARG A 552 8.49 -8.79 14.82
N PRO A 553 8.62 -7.45 14.77
CA PRO A 553 9.91 -6.80 14.55
C PRO A 553 10.93 -7.27 15.58
N ARG A 554 12.15 -7.57 15.14
CA ARG A 554 13.24 -7.86 16.07
C ARG A 554 13.83 -6.55 16.55
N PRO A 555 14.11 -6.38 17.85
CA PRO A 555 14.93 -5.26 18.30
C PRO A 555 16.27 -5.29 17.57
N LEU A 556 16.74 -4.14 17.10
CA LEU A 556 18.15 -4.03 16.74
C LEU A 556 18.96 -4.38 17.97
N SER A 557 19.99 -5.22 17.84
CA SER A 557 20.90 -5.41 18.97
C SER A 557 21.45 -4.04 19.32
N SER A 558 21.12 -3.52 20.50
CA SER A 558 21.84 -2.37 21.05
C SER A 558 23.31 -2.68 20.85
N SER A 559 24.05 -1.78 20.19
CA SER A 559 25.50 -1.77 20.37
C SER A 559 25.71 -1.85 21.87
N ARG A 560 26.14 -3.03 22.36
CA ARG A 560 26.71 -3.10 23.68
C ARG A 560 27.82 -2.07 23.60
N LYS A 561 27.67 -0.99 24.37
CA LYS A 561 28.82 -0.23 24.81
C LYS A 561 29.65 -1.27 25.55
N ASP A 562 30.62 -1.84 24.84
CA ASP A 562 31.68 -2.61 25.46
C ASP A 562 32.33 -1.64 26.46
N GLY A 563 32.22 -2.01 27.73
CA GLY A 563 32.79 -1.28 28.86
C GLY A 563 34.30 -1.43 28.94
#